data_AF-A0A3E4QT16-F1
#
_entry.id   AF-A0A3E4QT16-F1
#
_cell.length_a   1.000
_cell.length_b   1.000
_cell.length_c   1.000
_cell.angle_alpha   90.00
_cell.angle_beta   90.00
_cell.angle_gamma   90.00
#
_symmetry.space_group_name_H-M   'P 1'
#
loop_
_entity.id
_entity.type
_entity.pdbx_description
1 polymer ?
#
loop_
_entity_poly.entity_id
_entity_poly.type
_entity_poly.pdbx_seq_one_letter_code
_entity_poly.pdbx_strand_id
1 'polypeptide(L)'
;MQNSSVSAHIREHREKAGLTQAQLAEAVFATRQTVGNWERGATLPDIQSLQLLAGVFGVTVDELLGGDADELAREAANDRRVLMRSFIMEWVNILVIICVGLARSALRELGMSWSAYQGYSMVLGVIQWTVMLYMLFAVAGRDRVRRARDLVNATDIVAFLEGRASADELPRDWFYRWVLTKVNWWRWGIVAVLLVCFVAMGMGATRSIA
;
A
#
# COMPACT_ATOMS: atom_id res chain seq x y z
N MET A 1 -20.82 -11.54 15.30
CA MET A 1 -19.83 -10.78 16.07
C MET A 1 -18.55 -11.61 16.05
N GLN A 2 -17.49 -11.13 15.41
CA GLN A 2 -16.20 -11.82 15.37
C GLN A 2 -15.62 -11.81 16.79
N ASN A 3 -15.56 -12.97 17.42
CA ASN A 3 -14.83 -13.16 18.67
C ASN A 3 -13.36 -13.32 18.25
N SER A 4 -12.57 -12.25 18.27
CA SER A 4 -11.13 -12.35 18.01
C SER A 4 -10.51 -13.22 19.11
N SER A 5 -9.80 -14.28 18.74
CA SER A 5 -9.23 -15.21 19.72
C SER A 5 -8.22 -14.52 20.63
N VAL A 6 -7.57 -13.43 20.17
CA VAL A 6 -6.73 -12.54 21.00
C VAL A 6 -7.46 -12.04 22.25
N SER A 7 -8.72 -11.60 22.13
CA SER A 7 -9.47 -11.08 23.28
C SER A 7 -9.72 -12.16 24.34
N ALA A 8 -9.98 -13.38 23.87
CA ALA A 8 -10.13 -14.56 24.71
C ALA A 8 -8.79 -14.99 25.33
N HIS A 9 -7.69 -14.99 24.57
CA HIS A 9 -6.35 -15.32 25.08
C HIS A 9 -5.88 -14.33 26.15
N ILE A 10 -6.06 -13.02 25.95
CA ILE A 10 -5.72 -12.01 26.97
C ILE A 10 -6.44 -12.32 28.28
N ARG A 11 -7.75 -12.61 28.20
CA ARG A 11 -8.54 -12.98 29.37
C ARG A 11 -8.07 -14.27 30.01
N GLU A 12 -7.84 -15.31 29.21
CA GLU A 12 -7.38 -16.62 29.67
C GLU A 12 -6.02 -16.54 30.37
N HIS A 13 -5.05 -15.85 29.77
CA HIS A 13 -3.73 -15.66 30.37
C HIS A 13 -3.78 -14.79 31.63
N ARG A 14 -4.64 -13.75 31.65
CA ARG A 14 -4.88 -12.96 32.86
C ARG A 14 -5.42 -13.83 34.00
N GLU A 15 -6.42 -14.65 33.72
CA GLU A 15 -7.05 -15.54 34.70
C GLU A 15 -6.07 -16.62 35.19
N LYS A 16 -5.25 -17.19 34.29
CA LYS A 16 -4.16 -18.11 34.64
C LYS A 16 -3.09 -17.46 35.52
N ALA A 17 -2.79 -16.18 35.30
CA ALA A 17 -1.86 -15.42 36.13
C ALA A 17 -2.48 -14.95 37.47
N GLY A 18 -3.77 -15.22 37.72
CA GLY A 18 -4.46 -14.81 38.94
C GLY A 18 -4.67 -13.29 39.07
N LEU A 19 -4.56 -12.55 37.96
CA LEU A 19 -4.65 -11.09 37.95
C LEU A 19 -6.08 -10.61 37.76
N THR A 20 -6.46 -9.53 38.42
CA THR A 20 -7.68 -8.76 38.07
C THR A 20 -7.42 -7.87 36.86
N GLN A 21 -8.48 -7.42 36.17
CA GLN A 21 -8.35 -6.46 35.06
C GLN A 21 -7.64 -5.17 35.49
N ALA A 22 -7.80 -4.74 36.74
CA ALA A 22 -7.15 -3.55 37.27
C ALA A 22 -5.64 -3.78 37.45
N GLN A 23 -5.25 -4.93 38.00
CA GLN A 23 -3.84 -5.30 38.19
C GLN A 23 -3.13 -5.50 36.85
N LEU A 24 -3.80 -6.13 35.87
CA LEU A 24 -3.24 -6.25 34.53
C LEU A 24 -3.05 -4.86 33.89
N ALA A 25 -4.04 -3.99 34.03
CA ALA A 25 -3.97 -2.63 33.49
C ALA A 25 -2.79 -1.84 34.06
N GLU A 26 -2.55 -1.95 35.37
CA GLU A 26 -1.39 -1.35 36.02
C GLU A 26 -0.07 -1.90 35.48
N ALA A 27 0.03 -3.22 35.31
CA ALA A 27 1.24 -3.88 34.81
C ALA A 27 1.61 -3.51 33.37
N VAL A 28 0.62 -3.16 32.54
CA VAL A 28 0.82 -2.80 31.12
C VAL A 28 0.61 -1.31 30.84
N PHE A 29 0.59 -0.47 31.88
CA PHE A 29 0.41 0.97 31.78
C PHE A 29 -0.87 1.41 31.02
N ALA A 30 -1.94 0.64 31.16
CA ALA A 30 -3.24 0.90 30.57
C ALA A 30 -4.30 1.21 31.64
N THR A 31 -5.51 1.59 31.22
CA THR A 31 -6.65 1.70 32.15
C THR A 31 -7.39 0.37 32.25
N ARG A 32 -8.05 0.11 33.39
CA ARG A 32 -8.94 -1.05 33.55
C ARG A 32 -10.00 -1.12 32.44
N GLN A 33 -10.51 0.03 32.01
CA GLN A 33 -11.48 0.12 30.92
C GLN A 33 -10.87 -0.33 29.58
N THR A 34 -9.63 0.08 29.29
CA THR A 34 -8.88 -0.34 28.11
C THR A 34 -8.71 -1.87 28.09
N VAL A 35 -8.23 -2.46 29.20
CA VAL A 35 -8.12 -3.93 29.34
C VAL A 35 -9.48 -4.62 29.16
N GLY A 36 -10.53 -4.08 29.78
CA GLY A 36 -11.89 -4.60 29.60
C GLY A 36 -12.40 -4.51 28.16
N ASN A 37 -11.98 -3.50 27.39
CA ASN A 37 -12.30 -3.41 25.97
C ASN A 37 -11.50 -4.42 25.14
N TRP A 38 -10.23 -4.67 25.48
CA TRP A 38 -9.42 -5.71 24.85
C TRP A 38 -10.03 -7.10 25.07
N GLU A 39 -10.38 -7.46 26.31
CA GLU A 39 -10.97 -8.77 26.64
C GLU A 39 -12.37 -8.99 26.05
N ARG A 40 -13.05 -7.93 25.61
CA ARG A 40 -14.35 -8.01 24.91
C ARG A 40 -14.22 -7.90 23.39
N GLY A 41 -13.01 -7.73 22.86
CA GLY A 41 -12.76 -7.50 21.44
C GLY A 41 -13.28 -6.16 20.91
N ALA A 42 -13.58 -5.20 21.79
CA ALA A 42 -14.06 -3.87 21.38
C ALA A 42 -12.93 -3.01 20.79
N THR A 43 -11.70 -3.23 21.24
CA THR A 43 -10.47 -2.61 20.73
C THR A 43 -9.35 -3.65 20.75
N LEU A 44 -8.36 -3.51 19.87
CA LEU A 44 -7.13 -4.33 19.91
C LEU A 44 -6.03 -3.61 20.71
N PRO A 45 -5.14 -4.33 21.42
CA PRO A 45 -3.94 -3.74 21.98
C PRO A 45 -2.97 -3.36 20.86
N ASP A 46 -2.22 -2.28 21.04
CA ASP A 46 -1.14 -1.91 20.12
C ASP A 46 0.10 -2.80 20.32
N ILE A 47 1.12 -2.62 19.48
CA ILE A 47 2.34 -3.45 19.51
C ILE A 47 3.04 -3.39 20.87
N GLN A 48 3.12 -2.19 21.47
CA GLN A 48 3.77 -2.01 22.78
C GLN A 48 2.99 -2.71 23.89
N SER A 49 1.66 -2.57 23.90
CA SER A 49 0.77 -3.25 24.84
C SER A 49 0.85 -4.77 24.67
N LEU A 50 0.93 -5.29 23.43
CA LEU A 50 1.10 -6.72 23.16
C LEU A 50 2.43 -7.25 23.72
N GLN A 51 3.53 -6.50 23.57
CA GLN A 51 4.82 -6.86 24.14
C GLN A 51 4.78 -6.88 25.67
N LEU A 52 4.13 -5.88 26.29
CA LEU A 52 3.96 -5.82 27.75
C LEU A 52 3.09 -6.97 28.25
N LEU A 53 1.96 -7.25 27.58
CA LEU A 53 1.08 -8.37 27.90
C LEU A 53 1.83 -9.71 27.82
N ALA A 54 2.55 -9.93 26.72
CA ALA A 54 3.39 -11.12 26.53
C ALA A 54 4.42 -11.27 27.67
N GLY A 55 5.07 -10.17 28.07
CA GLY A 55 5.99 -10.14 29.20
C GLY A 55 5.33 -10.47 30.54
N VAL A 56 4.15 -9.90 30.82
CA VAL A 56 3.38 -10.17 32.05
C VAL A 56 2.94 -11.64 32.12
N PHE A 57 2.55 -12.21 30.98
CA PHE A 57 2.04 -13.58 30.89
C PHE A 57 3.14 -14.64 30.72
N GLY A 58 4.38 -14.23 30.45
CA GLY A 58 5.50 -15.15 30.25
C GLY A 58 5.40 -15.97 28.96
N VAL A 59 4.72 -15.44 27.94
CA VAL A 59 4.56 -16.07 26.62
C VAL A 59 5.15 -15.18 25.53
N THR A 60 5.36 -15.73 24.35
CA THR A 60 5.69 -14.92 23.17
C THR A 60 4.46 -14.14 22.67
N VAL A 61 4.68 -13.06 21.93
CA VAL A 61 3.58 -12.32 21.28
C VAL A 61 2.82 -13.24 20.32
N ASP A 62 3.51 -14.12 19.60
CA ASP A 62 2.88 -15.09 18.70
C ASP A 62 1.98 -16.09 19.45
N GLU A 63 2.42 -16.59 20.62
CA GLU A 63 1.60 -17.46 21.47
C GLU A 63 0.37 -16.73 22.04
N LEU A 64 0.53 -15.46 22.44
CA LEU A 64 -0.58 -14.64 22.93
C LEU A 64 -1.62 -14.38 21.83
N LEU A 65 -1.17 -14.22 20.59
CA LEU A 65 -2.05 -14.05 19.43
C LEU A 65 -2.65 -15.39 18.95
N GLY A 66 -1.95 -16.51 19.16
CA GLY A 66 -2.39 -17.85 18.76
C GLY A 66 -2.70 -17.95 17.26
N GLY A 67 -3.81 -18.60 16.89
CA GLY A 67 -4.25 -18.72 15.49
C GLY A 67 -4.59 -17.40 14.80
N ASP A 68 -4.74 -16.30 15.54
CA ASP A 68 -4.92 -14.96 14.96
C ASP A 68 -3.58 -14.36 14.48
N ALA A 69 -2.42 -14.88 14.92
CA ALA A 69 -1.12 -14.47 14.38
C ALA A 69 -1.04 -14.79 12.87
N ASP A 70 -1.54 -15.95 12.47
CA ASP A 70 -1.62 -16.36 11.07
C ASP A 70 -2.58 -15.46 10.27
N GLU A 71 -3.69 -15.05 10.85
CA GLU A 71 -4.66 -14.17 10.20
C GLU A 71 -4.10 -12.74 10.05
N LEU A 72 -3.49 -12.19 11.10
CA LEU A 72 -2.81 -10.89 11.06
C LEU A 72 -1.65 -10.90 10.04
N ALA A 73 -0.88 -11.99 9.99
CA ALA A 73 0.17 -12.18 9.00
C ALA A 73 -0.40 -12.26 7.57
N ARG A 74 -1.55 -12.92 7.38
CA ARG A 74 -2.29 -12.98 6.11
C ARG A 74 -2.81 -11.62 5.69
N GLU A 75 -3.42 -10.86 6.59
CA GLU A 75 -3.90 -9.50 6.34
C GLU A 75 -2.74 -8.60 5.95
N ALA A 76 -1.64 -8.60 6.71
CA ALA A 76 -0.44 -7.85 6.38
C ALA A 76 0.14 -8.28 5.02
N ALA A 77 0.16 -9.58 4.71
CA ALA A 77 0.59 -10.07 3.41
C ALA A 77 -0.33 -9.60 2.27
N ASN A 78 -1.65 -9.55 2.49
CA ASN A 78 -2.60 -9.05 1.51
C ASN A 78 -2.43 -7.54 1.28
N ASP A 79 -2.26 -6.77 2.34
CA ASP A 79 -1.97 -5.34 2.30
C ASP A 79 -0.68 -5.08 1.52
N ARG A 80 0.40 -5.83 1.79
CA ARG A 80 1.65 -5.77 1.03
C ARG A 80 1.43 -6.07 -0.45
N ARG A 81 0.63 -7.10 -0.77
CA ARG A 81 0.28 -7.44 -2.17
C ARG A 81 -0.48 -6.31 -2.85
N VAL A 82 -1.43 -5.66 -2.17
CA VAL A 82 -2.17 -4.51 -2.71
C VAL A 82 -1.22 -3.36 -3.01
N LEU A 83 -0.36 -2.98 -2.06
CA LEU A 83 0.63 -1.92 -2.26
C LEU A 83 1.57 -2.24 -3.44
N MET A 84 2.18 -3.44 -3.43
CA MET A 84 3.11 -3.91 -4.46
C MET A 84 2.46 -3.94 -5.84
N ARG A 85 1.25 -4.51 -5.95
CA ARG A 85 0.49 -4.55 -7.21
C ARG A 85 0.22 -3.14 -7.72
N SER A 86 -0.17 -2.22 -6.86
CA SER A 86 -0.42 -0.83 -7.29
C SER A 86 0.86 -0.17 -7.82
N PHE A 87 2.03 -0.41 -7.21
CA PHE A 87 3.32 0.10 -7.73
C PHE A 87 3.72 -0.55 -9.06
N ILE A 88 3.61 -1.87 -9.19
CA ILE A 88 3.88 -2.58 -10.44
C ILE A 88 3.00 -2.04 -11.56
N MET A 89 1.71 -1.86 -11.28
CA MET A 89 0.77 -1.35 -12.26
C MET A 89 1.14 0.06 -12.72
N GLU A 90 1.67 0.94 -11.84
CA GLU A 90 2.12 2.29 -12.24
C GLU A 90 3.16 2.22 -13.36
N TRP A 91 4.13 1.33 -13.22
CA TRP A 91 5.14 1.09 -14.26
C TRP A 91 4.55 0.46 -15.52
N VAL A 92 3.63 -0.50 -15.39
CA VAL A 92 2.93 -1.09 -16.54
C VAL A 92 2.15 -0.03 -17.30
N ASN A 93 1.45 0.88 -16.62
CA ASN A 93 0.71 1.95 -17.29
C ASN A 93 1.63 2.93 -18.03
N ILE A 94 2.77 3.31 -17.43
CA ILE A 94 3.78 4.14 -18.12
C ILE A 94 4.27 3.42 -19.39
N LEU A 95 4.57 2.12 -19.28
CA LEU A 95 4.99 1.31 -20.42
C LEU A 95 3.90 1.26 -21.51
N VAL A 96 2.63 1.04 -21.15
CA VAL A 96 1.51 1.01 -22.10
C VAL A 96 1.34 2.36 -22.81
N ILE A 97 1.48 3.49 -22.10
CA ILE A 97 1.44 4.83 -22.70
C ILE A 97 2.54 4.97 -23.76
N ILE A 98 3.76 4.54 -23.44
CA ILE A 98 4.89 4.59 -24.39
C ILE A 98 4.62 3.70 -25.60
N CYS A 99 4.20 2.44 -25.39
CA CYS A 99 3.90 1.50 -26.45
C CYS A 99 2.77 2.00 -27.37
N VAL A 100 1.70 2.55 -26.80
CA VAL A 100 0.58 3.14 -27.55
C VAL A 100 1.04 4.37 -28.34
N GLY A 101 1.92 5.20 -27.76
CA GLY A 101 2.52 6.34 -28.45
C GLY A 101 3.34 5.92 -29.67
N LEU A 102 4.22 4.93 -29.50
CA LEU A 102 5.04 4.37 -30.58
C LEU A 102 4.20 3.67 -31.65
N ALA A 103 3.14 2.96 -31.26
CA ALA A 103 2.22 2.34 -32.20
C ALA A 103 1.52 3.40 -33.05
N ARG A 104 1.05 4.51 -32.45
CA ARG A 104 0.45 5.61 -33.21
C ARG A 104 1.43 6.30 -34.14
N SER A 105 2.68 6.51 -33.73
CA SER A 105 3.69 7.11 -34.61
C SER A 105 3.99 6.22 -35.81
N ALA A 106 4.14 4.91 -35.61
CA ALA A 106 4.35 3.95 -36.70
C ALA A 106 3.13 3.88 -37.65
N LEU A 107 1.91 3.88 -37.09
CA LEU A 107 0.66 3.90 -37.89
C LEU A 107 0.56 5.14 -38.79
N ARG A 108 1.14 6.27 -38.40
CA ARG A 108 1.15 7.50 -39.21
C ARG A 108 2.03 7.36 -40.46
N GLU A 109 3.11 6.57 -40.38
CA GLU A 109 4.07 6.39 -41.48
C GLU A 109 3.64 5.33 -42.51
N LEU A 110 2.68 4.47 -42.16
CA LEU A 110 2.18 3.37 -42.99
C LEU A 110 1.33 3.81 -44.21
N GLY A 111 1.21 5.12 -44.48
CA GLY A 111 0.47 5.64 -45.64
C GLY A 111 -1.02 5.29 -45.68
N MET A 112 -1.60 4.94 -44.53
CA MET A 112 -3.01 4.54 -44.42
C MET A 112 -3.97 5.71 -44.68
N SER A 113 -5.20 5.39 -45.09
CA SER A 113 -6.28 6.38 -45.12
C SER A 113 -6.58 6.93 -43.72
N TRP A 114 -7.07 8.16 -43.66
CA TRP A 114 -7.39 8.83 -42.39
C TRP A 114 -8.41 8.05 -41.54
N SER A 115 -9.44 7.47 -42.19
CA SER A 115 -10.46 6.67 -41.50
C SER A 115 -9.89 5.39 -40.90
N ALA A 116 -8.95 4.72 -41.60
CA ALA A 116 -8.27 3.54 -41.07
C ALA A 116 -7.41 3.91 -39.85
N TYR A 117 -6.60 4.96 -39.94
CA TYR A 117 -5.78 5.45 -38.81
C TYR A 117 -6.64 5.80 -37.59
N GLN A 118 -7.77 6.48 -37.80
CA GLN A 118 -8.71 6.82 -36.73
C GLN A 118 -9.29 5.57 -36.06
N GLY A 119 -9.69 4.55 -36.85
CA GLY A 119 -10.17 3.27 -36.33
C GLY A 119 -9.16 2.58 -35.42
N TYR A 120 -7.91 2.41 -35.87
CA TYR A 120 -6.84 1.83 -35.05
C TYR A 120 -6.54 2.67 -33.80
N SER A 121 -6.54 3.99 -33.93
CA SER A 121 -6.30 4.91 -32.82
C SER A 121 -7.37 4.84 -31.74
N MET A 122 -8.63 4.60 -32.11
CA MET A 122 -9.74 4.37 -31.17
C MET A 122 -9.55 3.08 -30.39
N VAL A 123 -9.17 1.98 -31.04
CA VAL A 123 -8.91 0.69 -30.37
C VAL A 123 -7.78 0.83 -29.34
N LEU A 124 -6.65 1.45 -29.71
CA LEU A 124 -5.55 1.72 -28.79
C LEU A 124 -5.99 2.66 -27.64
N GLY A 125 -6.88 3.61 -27.93
CA GLY A 125 -7.49 4.49 -26.94
C GLY A 125 -8.33 3.72 -25.92
N VAL A 126 -9.19 2.81 -26.37
CA VAL A 126 -10.02 1.98 -25.49
C VAL A 126 -9.13 1.14 -24.57
N ILE A 127 -8.10 0.49 -25.10
CA ILE A 127 -7.13 -0.29 -24.30
C ILE A 127 -6.50 0.59 -23.21
N GLN A 128 -6.02 1.78 -23.58
CA GLN A 128 -5.43 2.73 -22.64
C GLN A 128 -6.44 3.18 -21.56
N TRP A 129 -7.68 3.48 -21.94
CA TRP A 129 -8.73 3.91 -21.01
C TRP A 129 -9.14 2.78 -20.05
N THR A 130 -9.19 1.52 -20.50
CA THR A 130 -9.47 0.38 -19.63
C THR A 130 -8.37 0.20 -18.58
N VAL A 131 -7.10 0.34 -18.97
CA VAL A 131 -5.97 0.35 -18.02
C VAL A 131 -6.08 1.52 -17.05
N MET A 132 -6.42 2.72 -17.53
CA MET A 132 -6.64 3.90 -16.69
C MET A 132 -7.78 3.72 -15.69
N LEU A 133 -8.87 3.04 -16.09
CA LEU A 133 -10.00 2.76 -15.21
C LEU A 133 -9.59 1.79 -14.09
N TYR A 134 -8.89 0.71 -14.43
CA TYR A 134 -8.33 -0.21 -13.43
C TYR A 134 -7.41 0.51 -12.42
N MET A 135 -6.66 1.50 -12.90
CA MET A 135 -5.76 2.29 -12.05
C MET A 135 -6.45 3.07 -10.96
N LEU A 136 -7.65 3.59 -11.21
CA LEU A 136 -8.43 4.29 -10.17
C LEU A 136 -8.72 3.35 -8.98
N PHE A 137 -9.05 2.09 -9.25
CA PHE A 137 -9.26 1.10 -8.20
C PHE A 137 -7.97 0.70 -7.50
N ALA A 138 -6.85 0.59 -8.24
CA ALA A 138 -5.55 0.29 -7.65
C ALA A 138 -5.04 1.40 -6.72
N VAL A 139 -5.25 2.67 -7.10
CA VAL A 139 -4.91 3.84 -6.27
C VAL A 139 -5.82 3.89 -5.04
N ALA A 140 -7.14 3.73 -5.21
CA ALA A 140 -8.06 3.69 -4.08
C ALA A 140 -7.75 2.54 -3.10
N GLY A 141 -7.35 1.38 -3.63
CA GLY A 141 -6.86 0.24 -2.84
C GLY A 141 -5.63 0.60 -2.02
N ARG A 142 -4.62 1.19 -2.66
CA ARG A 142 -3.39 1.65 -1.99
C ARG A 142 -3.70 2.69 -0.91
N ASP A 143 -4.52 3.68 -1.20
CA ASP A 143 -4.84 4.76 -0.26
C ASP A 143 -5.66 4.27 0.92
N ARG A 144 -6.46 3.21 0.75
CA ARG A 144 -7.13 2.53 1.86
C ARG A 144 -6.11 1.88 2.78
N VAL A 145 -5.17 1.09 2.24
CA VAL A 145 -4.12 0.42 3.03
C VAL A 145 -3.22 1.45 3.73
N ARG A 146 -2.79 2.50 3.02
CA ARG A 146 -1.95 3.56 3.60
C ARG A 146 -2.62 4.25 4.78
N ARG A 147 -3.92 4.56 4.69
CA ARG A 147 -4.67 5.16 5.80
C ARG A 147 -4.95 4.18 6.93
N ALA A 148 -5.23 2.91 6.62
CA ALA A 148 -5.50 1.88 7.62
C ALA A 148 -4.26 1.53 8.47
N ARG A 149 -3.06 1.61 7.87
CA ARG A 149 -1.77 1.26 8.48
C ARG A 149 -0.92 2.49 8.85
N ASP A 150 -1.49 3.70 8.77
CA ASP A 150 -0.82 4.99 9.02
C ASP A 150 0.52 5.18 8.27
N LEU A 151 0.57 4.72 7.00
CA LEU A 151 1.77 4.79 6.16
C LEU A 151 1.84 6.13 5.44
N VAL A 152 2.44 7.11 6.11
CA VAL A 152 2.56 8.48 5.61
C VAL A 152 3.68 8.59 4.57
N ASN A 153 4.88 8.12 4.89
CA ASN A 153 6.07 8.33 4.08
C ASN A 153 6.44 7.11 3.22
N ALA A 154 7.28 7.35 2.22
CA ALA A 154 7.83 6.28 1.39
C ALA A 154 8.67 5.27 2.21
N THR A 155 9.36 5.75 3.24
CA THR A 155 10.13 4.90 4.17
C THR A 155 9.22 3.98 4.97
N ASP A 156 8.06 4.46 5.42
CA ASP A 156 7.09 3.65 6.18
C ASP A 156 6.50 2.55 5.29
N ILE A 157 6.19 2.88 4.04
CA ILE A 157 5.73 1.92 3.04
C ILE A 157 6.79 0.85 2.78
N VAL A 158 8.06 1.24 2.61
CA VAL A 158 9.14 0.28 2.34
C VAL A 158 9.43 -0.58 3.57
N ALA A 159 9.47 -0.01 4.77
CA ALA A 159 9.61 -0.78 6.01
C ALA A 159 8.51 -1.83 6.13
N PHE A 160 7.26 -1.44 5.85
CA PHE A 160 6.12 -2.36 5.85
C PHE A 160 6.25 -3.46 4.79
N LEU A 161 6.70 -3.13 3.57
CA LEU A 161 6.92 -4.10 2.50
C LEU A 161 8.04 -5.10 2.84
N GLU A 162 9.10 -4.63 3.50
CA GLU A 162 10.20 -5.47 4.01
C GLU A 162 9.81 -6.27 5.26
N GLY A 163 8.65 -6.00 5.86
CA GLY A 163 8.19 -6.67 7.08
C GLY A 163 8.89 -6.17 8.36
N ARG A 164 9.50 -4.97 8.32
CA ARG A 164 10.10 -4.32 9.49
C ARG A 164 9.04 -3.62 10.34
N ALA A 165 9.34 -3.42 11.62
CA ALA A 165 8.38 -2.82 12.56
C ALA A 165 8.20 -1.31 12.33
N SER A 166 9.25 -0.61 11.91
CA SER A 166 9.20 0.82 11.62
C SER A 166 10.26 1.26 10.60
N ALA A 167 10.11 2.48 10.09
CA ALA A 167 11.10 3.10 9.20
C ALA A 167 12.48 3.31 9.87
N ASP A 168 12.55 3.36 11.20
CA ASP A 168 13.80 3.58 11.93
C ASP A 168 14.75 2.38 11.85
N GLU A 169 14.21 1.19 11.58
CA GLU A 169 14.99 -0.04 11.39
C GLU A 169 15.64 -0.14 10.00
N LEU A 170 15.29 0.75 9.05
CA LEU A 170 15.82 0.70 7.70
C LEU A 170 17.31 1.10 7.64
N PRO A 171 18.09 0.53 6.71
CA PRO A 171 19.47 0.96 6.48
C PRO A 171 19.55 2.47 6.22
N ARG A 172 20.50 3.15 6.87
CA ARG A 172 20.68 4.61 6.72
C ARG A 172 21.64 4.99 5.59
N ASP A 173 21.62 4.20 4.51
CA ASP A 173 22.42 4.48 3.32
C ASP A 173 21.82 5.62 2.49
N TRP A 174 22.49 5.94 1.39
CA TRP A 174 22.08 7.04 0.51
C TRP A 174 20.71 6.78 -0.15
N PHE A 175 20.34 5.52 -0.38
CA PHE A 175 19.09 5.16 -1.05
C PHE A 175 17.89 5.54 -0.18
N TYR A 176 17.86 5.09 1.07
CA TYR A 176 16.75 5.39 1.97
C TYR A 176 16.66 6.89 2.30
N ARG A 177 17.81 7.58 2.39
CA ARG A 177 17.87 9.02 2.72
C ARG A 177 17.49 9.95 1.56
N TRP A 178 17.93 9.65 0.34
CA TRP A 178 17.78 10.55 -0.81
C TRP A 178 16.79 10.05 -1.87
N VAL A 179 16.75 8.76 -2.15
CA VAL A 179 15.90 8.23 -3.22
C VAL A 179 14.45 8.14 -2.75
N LEU A 180 14.21 7.46 -1.63
CA LEU A 180 12.85 7.25 -1.13
C LEU A 180 12.17 8.55 -0.69
N THR A 181 12.89 9.45 -0.01
CA THR A 181 12.34 10.73 0.45
C THR A 181 11.96 11.67 -0.70
N LYS A 182 12.61 11.52 -1.86
CA LYS A 182 12.37 12.35 -3.05
C LYS A 182 11.52 11.65 -4.10
N VAL A 183 11.00 10.44 -3.84
CA VAL A 183 10.27 9.63 -4.85
C VAL A 183 9.09 10.39 -5.48
N ASN A 184 8.36 11.18 -4.70
CA ASN A 184 7.26 12.00 -5.22
C ASN A 184 7.76 13.11 -6.15
N TRP A 185 8.92 13.71 -5.86
CA TRP A 185 9.53 14.74 -6.71
C TRP A 185 9.95 14.15 -8.07
N TRP A 186 10.62 12.98 -8.05
CA TRP A 186 10.97 12.24 -9.27
C TRP A 186 9.74 11.88 -10.10
N ARG A 187 8.67 11.41 -9.44
CA ARG A 187 7.38 11.10 -10.09
C ARG A 187 6.83 12.29 -10.86
N TRP A 188 6.71 13.45 -10.21
CA TRP A 188 6.20 14.66 -10.88
C TRP A 188 7.12 15.15 -12.00
N GLY A 189 8.44 14.99 -11.85
CA GLY A 189 9.40 15.27 -12.92
C GLY A 189 9.15 14.42 -14.17
N ILE A 190 8.97 13.11 -14.01
CA ILE A 190 8.67 12.19 -15.12
C ILE A 190 7.34 12.56 -15.78
N VAL A 191 6.29 12.81 -14.98
CA VAL A 191 4.97 13.20 -15.52
C VAL A 191 5.05 14.51 -16.31
N ALA A 192 5.80 15.50 -15.81
CA ALA A 192 5.99 16.77 -16.52
C ALA A 192 6.70 16.57 -17.88
N VAL A 193 7.74 15.74 -17.93
CA VAL A 193 8.44 15.40 -19.17
C VAL A 193 7.50 14.72 -20.17
N LEU A 194 6.72 13.73 -19.72
CA LEU A 194 5.76 13.02 -20.58
C LEU A 194 4.68 13.97 -21.13
N LEU A 195 4.18 14.90 -20.32
CA LEU A 195 3.22 15.93 -20.76
C LEU A 195 3.82 16.84 -21.85
N VAL A 196 5.06 17.30 -21.67
CA VAL A 196 5.76 18.12 -22.68
C VAL A 196 5.93 17.35 -23.98
N CYS A 197 6.36 16.09 -23.93
CA CYS A 197 6.47 15.23 -25.12
C CYS A 197 5.13 15.06 -25.84
N PHE A 198 4.05 14.82 -25.08
CA PHE A 198 2.71 14.67 -25.65
C PHE A 198 2.23 15.94 -26.38
N VAL A 199 2.41 17.11 -25.76
CA VAL A 199 2.05 18.40 -26.37
C VAL A 199 2.89 18.67 -27.63
N ALA A 200 4.20 18.41 -27.59
CA ALA A 200 5.08 18.59 -28.74
C ALA A 200 4.68 17.70 -29.93
N MET A 201 4.29 16.44 -29.68
CA MET A 201 3.80 15.54 -30.72
C MET A 201 2.46 15.99 -31.31
N GLY A 202 1.56 16.57 -30.50
CA GLY A 202 0.29 17.12 -30.95
C GLY A 202 0.43 18.39 -31.82
N MET A 203 1.37 19.27 -31.48
CA MET A 203 1.62 20.51 -32.23
C MET A 203 2.27 20.28 -33.60
N GLY A 204 2.98 19.16 -33.81
CA GLY A 204 3.57 18.81 -35.11
C GLY A 204 2.56 18.37 -36.18
N ALA A 205 1.30 18.10 -35.82
CA ALA A 205 0.28 17.64 -36.76
C ALA A 205 -0.39 18.78 -37.55
N THR A 206 -0.36 20.02 -37.04
CA THR A 206 -1.08 21.16 -37.65
C THR A 206 -0.30 21.86 -38.77
N ARG A 207 1.01 21.62 -38.93
CA ARG A 207 1.84 22.30 -39.93
C ARG A 207 1.89 21.66 -41.31
N SER A 208 1.23 20.51 -41.52
CA SER A 208 1.27 19.77 -42.80
C SER A 208 0.01 19.93 -43.67
N ILE A 209 -0.92 20.81 -43.30
CA ILE A 209 -2.19 21.04 -44.02
C ILE A 209 -2.22 22.46 -44.63
N ALA A 210 -1.07 22.95 -45.12
CA ALA A 210 -0.98 24.17 -45.91
C ALA A 210 -0.26 23.87 -47.22
#